data_AF-A0A5J5EYF1-F1
#
_entry.id   AF-A0A5J5EYF1-F1
#
_cell.length_a   1.000
_cell.length_b   1.000
_cell.length_c   1.000
_cell.angle_alpha   90.00
_cell.angle_beta   90.00
_cell.angle_gamma   90.00
#
_symmetry.space_group_name_H-M   'P 1'
#
loop_
_entity.id
_entity.type
_entity.pdbx_description
1 polymer ?
#
loop_
_entity_poly.entity_id
_entity_poly.type
_entity_poly.pdbx_seq_one_letter_code
_entity_poly.pdbx_strand_id
1 'polypeptide(L)'
;MQPVTFTRTAHRMFSTTRTMANATPPSQPLAHLKYLEGTAAEVLGTVFSRCKLRDAGKHIKESAIADMRKAKEIADKKVMAKIAEESPTRLSVEGKTEGLLGKVVGCQGMKERAEAKIKTAQHKVG
;
A
#
# COMPACT_ATOMS: atom_id res chain seq x y z
N MET A 1 47.53 43.32 31.60
CA MET A 1 47.11 42.04 32.22
C MET A 1 46.03 41.40 31.34
N GLN A 2 46.31 40.26 30.71
CA GLN A 2 45.30 39.22 30.36
C GLN A 2 45.31 38.18 31.51
N PRO A 3 44.42 37.16 31.62
CA PRO A 3 43.25 36.70 30.83
C PRO A 3 41.96 36.67 31.72
N VAL A 4 40.75 36.14 31.40
CA VAL A 4 40.36 34.70 31.35
C VAL A 4 38.87 34.51 30.95
N THR A 5 38.65 33.49 30.11
CA THR A 5 37.65 32.38 30.19
C THR A 5 36.15 32.60 29.90
N PHE A 6 35.78 32.23 28.66
CA PHE A 6 34.86 31.15 28.27
C PHE A 6 33.74 30.73 29.25
N THR A 7 32.48 31.05 28.92
CA THR A 7 31.33 30.25 29.36
C THR A 7 30.45 29.89 28.17
N ARG A 8 30.66 28.66 27.72
CA ARG A 8 29.89 27.86 26.77
C ARG A 8 28.39 27.94 27.07
N THR A 9 27.64 28.76 26.33
CA THR A 9 26.18 28.69 26.33
C THR A 9 25.77 27.41 25.60
N ALA A 10 25.44 26.39 26.38
CA ALA A 10 24.90 25.14 25.86
C ALA A 10 23.56 25.45 25.17
N HIS A 11 23.57 25.52 23.84
CA HIS A 11 22.38 25.35 23.02
C HIS A 11 21.82 23.95 23.31
N ARG A 12 20.88 23.84 24.25
CA ARG A 12 19.96 22.72 24.29
C ARG A 12 19.07 22.84 23.06
N MET A 13 19.55 22.33 21.93
CA MET A 13 18.69 21.89 20.85
C MET A 13 17.83 20.76 21.41
N PHE A 14 16.67 21.11 21.97
CA PHE A 14 15.56 20.18 22.04
C PHE A 14 15.12 19.95 20.59
N SER A 15 15.85 19.06 19.92
CA SER A 15 15.38 18.40 18.72
C SER A 15 14.20 17.55 19.17
N THR A 16 13.01 18.13 19.10
CA THR A 16 11.77 17.37 19.19
C THR A 16 11.78 16.43 18.00
N THR A 17 12.33 15.24 18.20
CA THR A 17 12.02 14.07 17.39
C THR A 17 10.51 13.94 17.44
N ARG A 18 9.86 14.49 16.41
CA ARG A 18 8.46 14.23 16.10
C ARG A 18 8.39 12.71 15.99
N THR A 19 7.90 12.08 17.05
CA THR A 19 7.60 10.66 17.08
C THR A 19 6.79 10.40 15.82
N MET A 20 7.37 9.61 14.92
CA MET A 20 6.73 9.14 13.70
C MET A 20 5.35 8.67 14.12
N ALA A 21 4.32 9.37 13.65
CA ALA A 21 2.93 8.98 13.84
C ALA A 21 2.87 7.49 13.52
N ASN A 22 2.37 6.71 14.48
CA ASN A 22 2.26 5.25 14.42
C ASN A 22 1.74 4.89 13.03
N ALA A 23 2.62 4.48 12.12
CA ALA A 23 2.27 4.31 10.72
C ALA A 23 1.37 3.08 10.68
N THR A 24 0.05 3.32 10.64
CA THR A 24 -0.93 2.24 10.55
C THR A 24 -0.51 1.39 9.36
N PRO A 25 -0.30 0.07 9.54
CA PRO A 25 0.21 -0.75 8.45
C PRO A 25 -0.72 -0.59 7.25
N PRO A 26 -0.17 -0.41 6.04
CA PRO A 26 -0.99 -0.20 4.86
C PRO A 26 -1.92 -1.39 4.69
N SER A 27 -3.22 -1.13 4.76
CA SER A 27 -4.24 -2.16 4.67
C SER A 27 -5.14 -1.88 3.48
N GLN A 28 -5.42 -2.93 2.71
CA GLN A 28 -6.23 -2.82 1.50
C GLN A 28 -7.66 -2.30 1.79
N PRO A 29 -8.41 -2.77 2.81
CA PRO A 29 -9.76 -2.27 3.07
C PRO A 29 -9.78 -0.80 3.51
N LEU A 30 -8.83 -0.39 4.36
CA LEU A 30 -8.73 1.00 4.79
C LEU A 30 -8.34 1.93 3.63
N ALA A 31 -7.48 1.45 2.73
CA ALA A 31 -7.11 2.20 1.54
C ALA A 31 -8.29 2.30 0.55
N HIS A 32 -9.14 1.27 0.40
CA HIS A 32 -10.37 1.37 -0.37
C HIS A 32 -11.37 2.38 0.23
N LEU A 33 -11.52 2.41 1.56
CA LEU A 33 -12.35 3.41 2.23
C LEU A 33 -11.84 4.84 1.98
N LYS A 34 -10.53 5.07 2.12
CA LYS A 34 -9.92 6.37 1.78
C LYS A 34 -10.15 6.73 0.31
N TYR A 35 -10.06 5.76 -0.61
CA TYR A 35 -10.32 6.02 -2.03
C TYR A 35 -11.78 6.45 -2.27
N LEU A 36 -12.75 5.81 -1.59
CA LEU A 36 -14.16 6.20 -1.64
C LEU A 36 -14.38 7.60 -1.08
N GLU A 37 -13.75 7.93 0.05
CA GLU A 37 -13.79 9.26 0.65
C GLU A 37 -13.25 10.32 -0.32
N GLY A 38 -12.08 10.09 -0.92
CA GLY A 38 -11.51 11.01 -1.90
C GLY A 38 -12.38 11.14 -3.16
N THR A 39 -13.02 10.05 -3.59
CA THR A 39 -13.98 10.08 -4.71
C THR A 39 -15.21 10.92 -4.37
N ALA A 40 -15.77 10.76 -3.17
CA ALA A 40 -16.89 11.57 -2.71
C ALA A 40 -16.51 13.06 -2.65
N ALA A 41 -15.33 13.39 -2.10
CA ALA A 41 -14.83 14.76 -2.05
C ALA A 41 -14.59 15.34 -3.46
N GLU A 42 -14.07 14.55 -4.40
CA GLU A 42 -13.88 14.98 -5.79
C GLU A 42 -15.20 15.26 -6.51
N VAL A 43 -16.20 14.37 -6.34
CA VAL A 43 -17.54 14.54 -6.92
C VAL A 43 -18.23 15.75 -6.33
N LEU A 44 -18.28 15.88 -5.00
CA LEU A 44 -18.87 17.04 -4.33
C LEU A 44 -18.15 18.34 -4.73
N GLY A 45 -16.82 18.32 -4.79
CA GLY A 45 -16.03 19.47 -5.24
C GLY A 45 -16.32 19.87 -6.68
N THR A 46 -16.59 18.90 -7.56
CA THR A 46 -16.96 19.15 -8.96
C THR A 46 -18.38 19.69 -9.08
N VAL A 47 -19.36 19.07 -8.41
CA VAL A 47 -20.78 19.48 -8.44
C VAL A 47 -20.95 20.89 -7.87
N PHE A 48 -20.30 21.21 -6.75
CA PHE A 48 -20.40 22.52 -6.11
C PHE A 48 -19.34 23.53 -6.58
N SER A 49 -18.57 23.20 -7.63
CA SER A 49 -17.48 24.05 -8.16
C SER A 49 -16.48 24.54 -7.10
N ARG A 50 -16.24 23.72 -6.07
CA ARG A 50 -15.28 23.99 -4.99
C ARG A 50 -13.93 23.37 -5.33
N CYS A 51 -13.06 24.12 -6.00
CA CYS A 51 -11.73 23.66 -6.41
C CYS A 51 -10.92 23.02 -5.27
N LYS A 52 -10.91 23.63 -4.07
CA LYS A 52 -10.18 23.10 -2.91
C LYS A 52 -10.64 21.71 -2.47
N LEU A 53 -11.95 21.45 -2.49
CA LEU A 53 -12.50 20.15 -2.10
C LEU A 53 -12.21 19.09 -3.17
N ARG A 54 -12.31 19.48 -4.44
CA ARG A 54 -11.97 18.61 -5.56
C ARG A 54 -10.50 18.19 -5.51
N ASP A 55 -9.61 19.15 -5.30
CA ASP A 55 -8.16 18.90 -5.27
C ASP A 55 -7.76 18.10 -4.02
N ALA A 56 -8.42 18.34 -2.88
CA ALA A 56 -8.29 17.48 -1.69
C ALA A 56 -8.74 16.04 -1.98
N GLY A 57 -9.87 15.85 -2.68
CA GLY A 57 -10.35 14.52 -3.09
C GLY A 57 -9.36 13.77 -3.98
N LYS A 58 -8.74 14.46 -4.95
CA LYS A 58 -7.67 13.91 -5.79
C LYS A 58 -6.46 13.47 -4.97
N HIS A 59 -5.98 14.32 -4.07
CA HIS A 59 -4.84 13.99 -3.20
C HIS A 59 -5.15 12.79 -2.27
N ILE A 60 -6.37 12.71 -1.72
CA ILE A 60 -6.79 11.57 -0.91
C ILE A 60 -6.80 10.28 -1.74
N LYS A 61 -7.31 10.33 -2.98
CA LYS A 61 -7.30 9.17 -3.90
C LYS A 61 -5.88 8.72 -4.24
N GLU A 62 -4.97 9.65 -4.52
CA GLU A 62 -3.58 9.33 -4.82
C GLU A 62 -2.88 8.67 -3.62
N SER A 63 -3.08 9.20 -2.42
CA SER A 63 -2.59 8.59 -1.19
C SER A 63 -3.18 7.19 -0.97
N ALA A 64 -4.48 7.01 -1.20
CA ALA A 64 -5.14 5.72 -1.09
C ALA A 64 -4.61 4.70 -2.10
N ILE A 65 -4.32 5.11 -3.34
CA ILE A 65 -3.70 4.24 -4.35
C ILE A 65 -2.30 3.82 -3.93
N ALA A 66 -1.51 4.73 -3.36
CA ALA A 66 -0.19 4.41 -2.84
C ALA A 66 -0.27 3.39 -1.69
N ASP A 67 -1.22 3.55 -0.77
CA ASP A 67 -1.46 2.61 0.32
C ASP A 67 -1.91 1.23 -0.21
N MET A 68 -2.81 1.18 -1.21
CA MET A 68 -3.24 -0.06 -1.86
C MET A 68 -2.07 -0.79 -2.53
N ARG A 69 -1.18 -0.07 -3.22
CA ARG A 69 0.01 -0.66 -3.85
C ARG A 69 0.97 -1.25 -2.82
N LYS A 70 1.25 -0.53 -1.73
CA LYS A 70 2.09 -1.04 -0.64
C LYS A 70 1.47 -2.26 0.04
N ALA A 71 0.16 -2.24 0.30
CA ALA A 71 -0.55 -3.39 0.86
C ALA A 71 -0.47 -4.61 -0.08
N LYS A 72 -0.62 -4.39 -1.40
CA LYS A 72 -0.45 -5.42 -2.42
C LYS A 72 0.98 -5.98 -2.42
N GLU A 73 2.01 -5.15 -2.41
CA GLU A 73 3.40 -5.61 -2.38
C GLU A 73 3.71 -6.49 -1.16
N ILE A 74 3.20 -6.12 0.02
CA ILE A 74 3.38 -6.91 1.25
C ILE A 74 2.66 -8.26 1.11
N ALA A 75 1.44 -8.27 0.58
CA ALA A 75 0.69 -9.49 0.35
C ALA A 75 1.38 -10.38 -0.70
N ASP A 76 1.86 -9.79 -1.80
CA ASP A 76 2.51 -10.50 -2.91
C ASP A 76 3.83 -11.14 -2.44
N LYS A 77 4.62 -10.46 -1.60
CA LYS A 77 5.82 -11.06 -0.97
C LYS A 77 5.49 -12.30 -0.16
N LYS A 78 4.42 -12.25 0.65
CA LYS A 78 3.97 -13.41 1.45
C LYS A 78 3.48 -14.55 0.55
N VAL A 79 2.78 -14.22 -0.53
CA VAL A 79 2.30 -15.21 -1.51
C VAL A 79 3.47 -15.87 -2.22
N MET A 80 4.47 -15.11 -2.69
CA MET A 80 5.64 -15.67 -3.38
C MET A 80 6.45 -16.61 -2.49
N ALA A 81 6.63 -16.27 -1.20
CA ALA A 81 7.27 -17.16 -0.24
C ALA A 81 6.51 -18.50 -0.11
N LYS A 82 5.17 -18.47 -0.03
CA LYS A 82 4.35 -19.67 0.03
C LYS A 82 4.36 -20.48 -1.27
N ILE A 83 4.43 -19.82 -2.42
CA ILE A 83 4.48 -20.49 -3.73
C ILE A 83 5.72 -21.40 -3.85
N ALA A 84 6.83 -21.02 -3.22
CA ALA A 84 8.04 -21.84 -3.21
C ALA A 84 7.84 -23.16 -2.43
N GLU A 85 7.10 -23.14 -1.32
CA GLU A 85 6.93 -24.28 -0.42
C GLU A 85 5.73 -25.18 -0.78
N GLU A 86 4.72 -24.65 -1.46
CA GLU A 86 3.50 -25.40 -1.73
C GLU A 86 3.63 -26.43 -2.87
N SER A 87 2.78 -27.46 -2.79
CA SER A 87 2.71 -28.53 -3.78
C SER A 87 2.13 -28.03 -5.12
N PRO A 88 2.61 -28.57 -6.26
CA PRO A 88 2.18 -28.12 -7.58
C PRO A 88 0.67 -28.27 -7.82
N THR A 89 0.06 -29.34 -7.31
CA THR A 89 -1.38 -29.57 -7.43
C THR A 89 -2.19 -28.48 -6.74
N ARG A 90 -1.77 -28.09 -5.52
CA ARG A 90 -2.43 -27.04 -4.74
C ARG A 90 -2.26 -25.67 -5.39
N LEU A 91 -1.06 -25.35 -5.87
CA LEU A 91 -0.78 -24.12 -6.61
C LEU A 91 -1.62 -23.99 -7.89
N SER A 92 -1.83 -25.10 -8.62
CA SER A 92 -2.66 -25.10 -9.82
C SER A 92 -4.14 -24.83 -9.50
N VAL A 93 -4.68 -25.47 -8.46
CA VAL A 93 -6.08 -25.28 -8.04
C VAL A 93 -6.30 -23.88 -7.47
N GLU A 94 -5.43 -23.40 -6.59
CA GLU A 94 -5.51 -22.04 -6.05
C GLU A 94 -5.37 -21.00 -7.16
N GLY A 95 -4.40 -21.17 -8.07
CA GLY A 95 -4.21 -20.27 -9.19
C GLY A 95 -5.45 -20.19 -10.10
N LYS A 96 -6.06 -21.34 -10.46
CA LYS A 96 -7.31 -21.34 -11.24
C LYS A 96 -8.45 -20.64 -10.52
N THR A 97 -8.57 -20.86 -9.21
CA THR A 97 -9.64 -20.27 -8.39
C THR A 97 -9.46 -18.76 -8.25
N GLU A 98 -8.24 -18.30 -7.96
CA GLU A 98 -7.89 -16.88 -7.89
C GLU A 98 -8.04 -16.18 -9.24
N GLY A 99 -7.70 -16.86 -10.34
CA GLY A 99 -7.83 -16.32 -11.69
C GLY A 99 -9.29 -16.14 -12.08
N LEU A 100 -10.13 -17.12 -11.72
CA LEU A 100 -11.58 -17.04 -11.92
C LEU A 100 -12.17 -15.91 -11.07
N LEU A 101 -11.87 -15.85 -9.77
CA LEU A 101 -12.35 -14.79 -8.90
C LEU A 101 -11.87 -13.42 -9.41
N GLY A 102 -10.61 -13.30 -9.81
CA GLY A 102 -10.03 -12.07 -10.35
C GLY A 102 -10.71 -11.61 -11.64
N LYS A 103 -11.21 -12.53 -12.48
CA LYS A 103 -12.06 -12.20 -13.63
C LYS A 103 -13.44 -11.70 -13.21
N VAL A 104 -14.07 -12.37 -12.25
CA VAL A 104 -15.42 -12.03 -11.76
C VAL A 104 -15.45 -10.68 -11.06
N VAL A 105 -14.50 -10.44 -10.14
CA VAL A 105 -14.45 -9.20 -9.34
C VAL A 105 -13.65 -8.08 -10.02
N GLY A 106 -13.10 -8.33 -11.20
CA GLY A 106 -12.28 -7.35 -11.95
C GLY A 106 -10.92 -7.03 -11.31
N CYS A 107 -10.44 -7.83 -10.34
CA CYS A 107 -9.17 -7.56 -9.67
C CYS A 107 -7.97 -8.08 -10.48
N GLN A 108 -7.29 -7.16 -11.18
CA GLN A 108 -6.12 -7.49 -12.00
C GLN A 108 -5.00 -8.16 -11.20
N GLY A 109 -4.75 -7.72 -9.96
CA GLY A 109 -3.74 -8.30 -9.09
C GLY A 109 -4.02 -9.75 -8.65
N MET A 110 -5.26 -10.23 -8.75
CA MET A 110 -5.57 -11.65 -8.55
C MET A 110 -5.28 -12.47 -9.80
N LYS A 111 -5.52 -11.91 -10.99
CA LYS A 111 -5.19 -12.58 -12.26
C LYS A 111 -3.67 -12.78 -12.40
N GLU A 112 -2.88 -11.76 -12.07
CA GLU A 112 -1.41 -11.83 -12.10
C GLU A 112 -0.87 -12.88 -11.13
N ARG A 113 -1.41 -12.94 -9.90
CA ARG A 113 -1.03 -13.95 -8.90
C ARG A 113 -1.42 -15.36 -9.33
N ALA A 114 -2.61 -15.52 -9.91
CA ALA A 114 -3.08 -16.77 -10.47
C ALA A 114 -2.14 -17.30 -11.56
N GLU A 115 -1.74 -16.45 -12.50
CA GLU A 115 -0.80 -16.81 -13.56
C GLU A 115 0.58 -17.21 -13.00
N ALA A 116 1.08 -16.48 -11.99
CA ALA A 116 2.32 -16.82 -11.32
C ALA A 116 2.24 -18.20 -10.63
N LYS A 117 1.15 -18.50 -9.92
CA LYS A 117 0.92 -19.81 -9.28
C LYS A 117 0.87 -20.94 -10.31
N ILE A 118 0.15 -20.75 -11.41
CA ILE A 118 0.01 -21.78 -12.47
C ILE A 118 1.34 -22.03 -13.17
N LYS A 119 2.10 -20.97 -13.51
CA LYS A 119 3.43 -21.11 -14.13
C LYS A 119 4.40 -21.86 -13.22
N THR A 120 4.43 -21.53 -11.92
CA THR A 120 5.30 -22.23 -10.98
C THR A 120 4.88 -23.69 -10.77
N ALA A 121 3.57 -23.98 -10.76
CA ALA A 121 3.07 -25.34 -10.70
C ALA A 121 3.52 -26.16 -11.93
N GLN A 122 3.44 -25.59 -13.13
CA GLN A 122 3.90 -26.25 -14.36
C GLN A 122 5.41 -26.55 -14.32
N HIS A 123 6.22 -25.62 -13.83
CA HIS A 123 7.67 -25.83 -13.70
C HIS A 123 8.04 -26.88 -12.63
N LYS A 124 7.18 -27.12 -11.63
CA LYS A 124 7.41 -28.13 -10.58
C LYS A 124 6.98 -29.55 -10.98
N VAL A 125 6.23 -29.71 -12.06
CA VAL A 125 5.66 -31.01 -12.51
C VAL A 125 6.40 -31.55 -13.75
N GLY A 126 7.06 -30.68 -14.52
CA GLY A 126 7.98 -31.08 -15.60
C GLY A 126 9.34 -31.47 -15.06
#